data_AF-A0A8H6FDH1-F1
#
_entry.id   AF-A0A8H6FDH1-F1
#
_cell.length_a   1.000
_cell.length_b   1.000
_cell.length_c   1.000
_cell.angle_alpha   90.00
_cell.angle_beta   90.00
_cell.angle_gamma   90.00
#
_symmetry.space_group_name_H-M   'P 1'
#
loop_
_entity.id
_entity.type
_entity.pdbx_description
1 polymer ?
#
loop_
_entity_poly.entity_id
_entity_poly.type
_entity_poly.pdbx_seq_one_letter_code
_entity_poly.pdbx_strand_id
1 'polypeptide(L)'
;MTPVTAEEKSKRMIHTAGCIIIGDEVLGGKTVDTNSAYLAKFCFKLGMNLKRIEVIGDDEGEIVEAARRMSDNYDFVVTRQDNERADERVDGLHC
;
A
#
# COMPACT_ATOMS: atom_id res chain seq x y z
N MET A 1 -27.31 -10.61 18.18
CA MET A 1 -25.89 -10.75 17.79
C MET A 1 -25.63 -12.21 17.49
N THR A 2 -25.67 -12.58 16.21
CA THR A 2 -25.30 -13.93 15.77
C THR A 2 -23.77 -14.05 15.83
N PRO A 3 -23.21 -15.10 16.43
CA PRO A 3 -21.77 -15.32 16.38
C PRO A 3 -21.42 -15.72 14.96
N VAL A 4 -20.56 -14.93 14.31
CA VAL A 4 -19.98 -15.30 13.02
C VAL A 4 -19.06 -16.48 13.26
N THR A 5 -19.40 -17.65 12.71
CA THR A 5 -18.67 -18.90 12.93
C THR A 5 -17.27 -18.80 12.32
N ALA A 6 -16.25 -19.29 13.02
CA ALA A 6 -14.84 -19.22 12.59
C ALA A 6 -14.56 -19.86 11.21
N GLU A 7 -15.46 -20.72 10.74
CA GLU A 7 -15.40 -21.40 9.45
C GLU A 7 -15.67 -20.48 8.25
N GLU A 8 -16.47 -19.41 8.40
CA GLU A 8 -16.70 -18.42 7.32
C GLU A 8 -15.45 -17.57 7.04
N LYS A 9 -14.56 -17.44 8.03
CA LYS A 9 -13.31 -16.69 7.90
C LYS A 9 -12.28 -17.43 7.02
N SER A 10 -12.40 -18.75 6.90
CA SER A 10 -11.38 -19.61 6.30
C SER A 10 -11.56 -19.89 4.80
N LYS A 11 -12.63 -19.37 4.17
CA LYS A 11 -12.87 -19.55 2.73
C LYS A 11 -13.12 -18.25 1.96
N ARG A 12 -12.76 -17.10 2.53
CA ARG A 12 -12.44 -15.92 1.71
C ARG A 12 -11.14 -16.23 0.98
N MET A 13 -11.25 -16.98 -0.11
CA MET A 13 -10.20 -16.99 -1.13
C MET A 13 -9.93 -15.52 -1.43
N ILE A 14 -8.73 -15.09 -1.09
CA ILE A 14 -8.29 -13.72 -1.31
C ILE A 14 -8.20 -13.59 -2.82
N HIS A 15 -9.21 -12.99 -3.46
CA HIS A 15 -9.30 -12.94 -4.92
C HIS A 15 -8.84 -11.58 -5.46
N THR A 16 -9.05 -10.53 -4.68
CA THR A 16 -8.80 -9.15 -5.09
C THR A 16 -7.85 -8.49 -4.10
N ALA A 17 -6.87 -7.78 -4.66
CA ALA A 17 -5.91 -6.99 -3.90
C ALA A 17 -6.02 -5.51 -4.28
N GLY A 18 -5.81 -4.66 -3.29
CA GLY A 18 -5.59 -3.23 -3.41
C GLY A 18 -4.21 -2.86 -2.86
N CYS A 19 -3.57 -1.85 -3.46
CA CYS A 19 -2.30 -1.32 -2.98
C CYS A 19 -2.47 0.16 -2.66
N ILE A 20 -1.93 0.58 -1.51
CA ILE A 20 -1.81 1.98 -1.12
C ILE A 20 -0.31 2.28 -1.03
N ILE A 21 0.15 3.21 -1.85
CA ILE A 21 1.50 3.75 -1.81
C ILE A 21 1.42 5.10 -1.11
N ILE A 22 2.18 5.26 -0.03
CA ILE A 22 2.26 6.50 0.76
C ILE A 22 3.61 7.12 0.44
N GLY A 23 3.59 8.35 -0.07
CA GLY A 23 4.82 9.08 -0.33
C GLY A 23 4.61 10.26 -1.28
N ASP A 24 4.85 11.46 -0.76
CA ASP A 24 4.88 12.69 -1.55
C ASP A 24 5.98 12.69 -2.62
N GLU A 25 7.01 11.85 -2.47
CA GLU A 25 8.10 11.71 -3.43
C GLU A 25 7.65 11.05 -4.73
N VAL A 26 6.74 10.09 -4.64
CA VAL A 26 6.10 9.44 -5.80
C VAL A 26 5.15 10.43 -6.48
N LEU A 27 4.38 11.20 -5.70
CA LEU A 27 3.50 12.25 -6.24
C LEU A 27 4.28 13.39 -6.89
N GLY A 28 5.43 13.75 -6.32
CA GLY A 28 6.34 14.77 -6.83
C GLY A 28 7.19 14.32 -8.01
N GLY A 29 7.08 13.06 -8.44
CA GLY A 29 7.84 12.49 -9.57
C GLY A 29 9.35 12.37 -9.32
N LYS A 30 9.79 12.45 -8.06
CA LYS A 30 11.20 12.26 -7.67
C LYS A 30 11.59 10.78 -7.73
N THR A 31 10.63 9.91 -7.43
CA THR A 31 10.83 8.46 -7.38
C THR A 31 9.86 7.75 -8.31
N VAL A 32 10.38 6.80 -9.08
CA VAL A 32 9.55 5.93 -9.92
C VAL A 32 9.00 4.81 -9.05
N ASP A 33 7.68 4.69 -8.98
CA ASP A 33 7.01 3.60 -8.25
C ASP A 33 7.33 2.23 -8.88
N THR A 34 8.35 1.56 -8.34
CA THR A 34 8.69 0.18 -8.67
C THR A 34 7.96 -0.83 -7.79
N ASN A 35 7.39 -0.36 -6.68
CA ASN A 35 6.74 -1.17 -5.67
C ASN A 35 5.44 -1.77 -6.18
N SER A 36 4.61 -0.98 -6.88
CA SER A 36 3.38 -1.49 -7.47
C SER A 36 3.61 -2.59 -8.51
N ALA A 37 4.65 -2.46 -9.33
CA ALA A 37 5.02 -3.47 -10.32
C ALA A 37 5.49 -4.79 -9.67
N TYR A 38 6.25 -4.70 -8.57
CA TYR A 38 6.63 -5.88 -7.80
C TYR A 38 5.41 -6.54 -7.15
N LEU A 39 4.53 -5.75 -6.54
CA LEU A 39 3.32 -6.25 -5.89
C LEU A 39 2.36 -6.89 -6.91
N ALA A 40 2.18 -6.29 -8.09
CA ALA A 40 1.37 -6.87 -9.16
C ALA A 40 1.87 -8.27 -9.55
N LYS A 41 3.20 -8.43 -9.73
CA LYS A 41 3.81 -9.74 -10.02
C LYS A 41 3.65 -10.72 -8.86
N PHE A 42 3.75 -10.25 -7.61
CA PHE A 42 3.56 -11.07 -6.42
C PHE A 42 2.11 -11.56 -6.30
N CYS A 43 1.13 -10.66 -6.43
CA CYS A 43 -0.29 -11.00 -6.44
C CYS A 43 -0.60 -11.99 -7.57
N PHE A 44 -0.07 -11.76 -8.77
CA PHE A 44 -0.25 -12.67 -9.90
C PHE A 44 0.27 -14.09 -9.61
N LYS A 45 1.45 -14.22 -8.99
CA LYS A 45 2.01 -15.51 -8.57
C LYS A 45 1.16 -16.22 -7.51
N LEU A 46 0.48 -15.46 -6.66
CA LEU A 46 -0.44 -15.98 -5.65
C LEU A 46 -1.85 -16.27 -6.18
N GLY A 47 -2.11 -16.02 -7.46
CA GLY A 47 -3.44 -16.17 -8.05
C GLY A 47 -4.43 -15.07 -7.65
N MET A 48 -3.92 -13.95 -7.11
CA MET A 48 -4.71 -12.79 -6.72
C MET A 48 -4.69 -11.73 -7.81
N ASN A 49 -5.82 -11.05 -8.03
CA ASN A 49 -5.90 -9.99 -9.01
C ASN A 49 -5.73 -8.63 -8.33
N LEU A 50 -4.61 -7.96 -8.59
CA LEU A 50 -4.40 -6.58 -8.13
C LEU A 50 -5.30 -5.66 -8.97
N LYS A 51 -6.36 -5.14 -8.35
CA LYS A 51 -7.42 -4.39 -9.03
C LYS A 51 -7.20 -2.88 -9.00
N ARG A 52 -6.49 -2.40 -7.98
CA ARG A 52 -6.28 -0.96 -7.78
C ARG A 52 -4.97 -0.70 -7.05
N ILE A 53 -4.30 0.35 -7.48
CA ILE A 53 -3.16 0.96 -6.81
C ILE A 53 -3.53 2.43 -6.63
N GLU A 54 -3.38 2.94 -5.43
CA GLU A 54 -3.64 4.34 -5.09
C GLU A 54 -2.39 4.93 -4.44
N VAL A 55 -1.98 6.10 -4.90
CA VAL A 55 -0.84 6.83 -4.33
C VAL A 55 -1.42 8.02 -3.57
N ILE A 56 -1.07 8.14 -2.29
CA ILE A 56 -1.55 9.18 -1.39
C ILE A 56 -0.36 9.89 -0.71
N GLY A 57 -0.57 11.11 -0.25
CA GLY A 57 0.43 11.87 0.53
C GLY A 57 0.62 11.30 1.93
N ASP A 58 1.67 11.73 2.63
CA ASP A 58 1.95 11.34 4.02
C ASP A 58 1.09 12.15 5.02
N ASP A 59 -0.23 12.10 4.84
CA ASP A 59 -1.22 12.70 5.72
C ASP A 59 -2.08 11.62 6.37
N GLU A 60 -2.24 11.70 7.71
CA GLU A 60 -2.95 10.70 8.48
C GLU A 60 -4.43 10.57 8.04
N GLY A 61 -5.07 11.68 7.67
CA GLY A 61 -6.45 11.70 7.19
C GLY A 61 -6.59 10.97 5.86
N GLU A 62 -5.73 11.28 4.90
CA GLU A 62 -5.67 10.61 3.59
C GLU A 62 -5.43 9.10 3.75
N ILE A 63 -4.51 8.71 4.64
CA ILE A 63 -4.19 7.29 4.90
C ILE A 63 -5.41 6.56 5.46
N VAL A 64 -6.11 7.13 6.44
CA VAL A 64 -7.29 6.51 7.05
C VAL A 64 -8.43 6.35 6.03
N GLU A 65 -8.69 7.39 5.23
CA GLU A 65 -9.74 7.37 4.21
C GLU A 65 -9.43 6.35 3.10
N ALA A 66 -8.19 6.31 2.62
CA ALA A 66 -7.75 5.34 1.63
C ALA A 66 -7.79 3.90 2.19
N ALA A 67 -7.30 3.68 3.40
CA ALA A 67 -7.31 2.37 4.05
C ALA A 67 -8.73 1.85 4.26
N ARG A 68 -9.66 2.69 4.74
CA ARG A 68 -11.08 2.33 4.89
C ARG A 68 -11.69 1.93 3.56
N ARG A 69 -11.50 2.74 2.52
CA ARG A 69 -12.04 2.48 1.18
C ARG A 69 -11.49 1.22 0.55
N MET A 70 -10.19 0.97 0.70
CA MET A 70 -9.54 -0.23 0.16
C MET A 70 -9.95 -1.49 0.93
N SER A 71 -10.05 -1.41 2.25
CA SER A 71 -10.45 -2.54 3.09
C SER A 71 -11.92 -2.94 2.88
N ASP A 72 -12.78 -2.03 2.43
CA ASP A 72 -14.18 -2.32 2.09
C ASP A 72 -14.30 -3.02 0.73
N ASN A 73 -13.46 -2.61 -0.23
CA ASN A 73 -13.52 -3.09 -1.62
C ASN A 73 -12.62 -4.29 -1.95
N TYR A 74 -11.58 -4.57 -1.14
CA TYR A 74 -10.55 -5.57 -1.45
C TYR A 74 -10.20 -6.44 -0.24
N ASP A 75 -9.96 -7.73 -0.49
CA ASP A 75 -9.61 -8.69 0.57
C ASP A 75 -8.16 -8.56 1.04
N PHE A 76 -7.27 -7.98 0.23
CA PHE A 76 -5.86 -7.81 0.55
C PHE A 76 -5.39 -6.40 0.26
N VAL A 77 -5.05 -5.64 1.31
CA VAL A 77 -4.55 -4.27 1.21
C VAL A 77 -3.10 -4.23 1.67
N VAL A 78 -2.21 -3.74 0.81
CA VAL A 78 -0.80 -3.52 1.16
C VAL A 78 -0.55 -2.02 1.19
N THR A 79 -0.08 -1.52 2.34
CA THR A 79 0.42 -0.16 2.50
C THR A 79 1.94 -0.17 2.46
N ARG A 80 2.55 0.66 1.63
CA ARG A 80 4.01 0.88 1.62
C ARG A 80 4.30 2.36 1.69
N GLN A 81 5.15 2.74 2.63
CA GLN A 81 5.74 4.06 2.70
C GLN A 81 7.05 4.02 1.91
N ASP A 82 7.13 4.81 0.84
CA ASP A 82 8.41 5.06 0.17
C ASP A 82 9.10 6.14 1.00
N ASN A 83 10.00 5.70 1.87
CA ASN A 83 10.90 6.59 2.59
C ASN A 83 12.28 6.31 2.00
N GLU A 84 12.61 6.98 0.90
CA GLU A 84 14.02 7.26 0.69
C GLU A 84 14.40 8.16 1.86
N ARG A 85 14.99 7.57 2.92
CA ARG A 85 15.84 8.35 3.79
C ARG A 85 16.90 8.93 2.85
N ALA A 86 16.65 10.15 2.39
CA ALA A 86 17.70 11.04 1.97
C ALA A 86 18.70 10.98 3.11
N ASP A 87 19.84 10.38 2.82
CA ASP A 87 21.04 10.53 3.60
C ASP A 87 21.33 12.04 3.54
N GLU A 88 20.71 12.80 4.45
CA GLU A 88 21.17 14.12 4.84
C GLU A 88 22.52 13.92 5.52
N ARG A 89 23.55 13.63 4.70
CA ARG A 89 24.89 14.09 4.99
C ARG A 89 24.87 15.61 4.89
N VAL A 90 24.38 16.22 5.96
CA VAL A 90 24.87 17.50 6.45
C VAL A 90 26.33 17.33 6.85
N ASP A 91 27.23 17.18 5.87
CA ASP A 91 28.62 17.56 6.07
C ASP A 91 28.72 19.07 5.86
N GLY A 92 28.21 19.79 6.87
CA GLY A 92 28.59 21.16 7.11
C GLY A 92 30.08 21.22 7.44
N LEU A 93 30.92 21.31 6.42
CA LEU A 93 32.30 21.76 6.61
C LEU A 93 32.28 23.28 6.68
N HIS A 94 32.01 23.78 7.88
CA HIS A 94 32.38 25.12 8.30
C HIS A 94 33.63 24.97 9.15
N CYS A 95 34.80 25.15 8.54
CA CYS A 95 36.11 25.43 9.13
C CYS A 95 36.96 26.12 8.05
#